data_AF-A0A550GLU7-F1
#
_entry.id   AF-A0A550GLU7-F1
#
_cell.length_a   1.000
_cell.length_b   1.000
_cell.length_c   1.000
_cell.angle_alpha   90.00
_cell.angle_beta   90.00
_cell.angle_gamma   90.00
#
_symmetry.space_group_name_H-M   'P 1'
#
loop_
_entity.id
_entity.type
_entity.pdbx_description
1 polymer ?
#
loop_
_entity_poly.entity_id
_entity_poly.type
_entity_poly.pdbx_seq_one_letter_code
_entity_poly.pdbx_strand_id
1 'polypeptide(L)'
;MLILFSALFIYALGRHAAPKHAQSENERTEYACGEKAPIQRIKINISLYRYLIYFAIFDSSVLVVAFSALSAEGVNVTLLILYLFIMMVSSLILLEGGKNQYE
;
A
#
# COMPACT_ATOMS: atom_id res chain seq x y z
N MET A 1 -21.24 0.33 -0.55
CA MET A 1 -22.00 -0.71 -1.28
C MET A 1 -22.41 -0.26 -2.69
N LEU A 2 -23.04 0.90 -2.87
CA LEU A 2 -23.43 1.40 -4.20
C LEU A 2 -22.29 1.44 -5.23
N ILE A 3 -21.09 1.87 -4.83
CA ILE A 3 -19.90 1.93 -5.71
C ILE A 3 -19.47 0.53 -6.19
N LEU A 4 -19.53 -0.46 -5.29
CA LEU A 4 -19.22 -1.85 -5.64
C LEU A 4 -20.26 -2.40 -6.61
N PHE A 5 -21.54 -2.14 -6.35
CA PHE A 5 -22.62 -2.54 -7.25
C PHE A 5 -22.50 -1.90 -8.63
N SER A 6 -22.21 -0.59 -8.71
CA SER A 6 -22.02 0.08 -10.00
C SER A 6 -20.81 -0.46 -10.75
N ALA A 7 -19.69 -0.73 -10.06
CA ALA A 7 -18.50 -1.30 -10.69
C ALA A 7 -18.77 -2.71 -11.23
N LEU A 8 -19.43 -3.56 -10.45
CA LEU A 8 -19.83 -4.91 -10.87
C LEU A 8 -20.81 -4.87 -12.04
N PHE A 9 -21.75 -3.93 -12.02
CA PHE A 9 -22.73 -3.75 -13.08
C PHE A 9 -22.07 -3.34 -14.40
N ILE A 10 -21.17 -2.34 -14.36
CA ILE A 10 -20.39 -1.91 -15.53
C ILE A 10 -19.51 -3.06 -16.05
N TYR A 11 -18.86 -3.81 -15.15
CA TYR A 11 -18.05 -4.96 -15.52
C TYR A 11 -18.88 -6.06 -16.20
N ALA A 12 -20.06 -6.37 -15.66
CA ALA A 12 -20.96 -7.37 -16.23
C ALA A 12 -21.48 -6.95 -17.62
N LEU A 13 -21.85 -5.67 -17.79
CA LEU A 13 -22.25 -5.12 -19.08
C LEU A 13 -21.11 -5.15 -20.09
N GLY A 14 -19.90 -4.73 -19.71
CA GLY A 14 -18.71 -4.80 -20.56
C GLY A 14 -18.38 -6.24 -20.97
N ARG A 15 -18.49 -7.19 -20.04
CA ARG A 15 -18.30 -8.62 -20.32
C ARG A 15 -19.34 -9.19 -21.27
N HIS A 16 -20.60 -8.74 -21.18
CA HIS A 16 -21.67 -9.22 -22.03
C HIS A 16 -21.64 -8.57 -23.43
N ALA A 17 -21.24 -7.31 -23.53
CA ALA A 17 -21.14 -6.58 -24.78
C ALA A 17 -19.87 -6.91 -25.58
N ALA A 18 -18.81 -7.36 -24.90
CA ALA A 18 -17.54 -7.69 -25.56
C ALA A 18 -17.66 -8.94 -26.47
N PRO A 19 -17.05 -8.91 -27.67
CA PRO A 19 -17.03 -10.05 -28.56
C PRO A 19 -16.22 -11.21 -27.93
N LYS A 20 -16.73 -12.44 -28.08
CA LYS A 20 -16.01 -13.64 -27.63
C LYS A 20 -14.74 -13.81 -28.48
N HIS A 21 -13.59 -13.58 -27.87
CA HIS A 21 -12.30 -13.61 -28.56
C HIS A 21 -11.86 -15.07 -28.83
N ALA A 22 -11.48 -15.38 -30.07
CA ALA A 22 -10.86 -16.65 -30.43
C ALA A 22 -9.38 -16.57 -30.06
N GLN A 23 -9.06 -16.94 -28.83
CA GLN A 23 -7.75 -16.65 -28.23
C GLN A 23 -6.64 -17.44 -28.92
N SER A 24 -5.85 -16.75 -29.73
CA SER A 24 -4.57 -17.26 -30.20
C SER A 24 -3.50 -17.12 -29.11
N GLU A 25 -2.48 -17.98 -29.12
CA GLU A 25 -1.40 -17.96 -28.12
C GLU A 25 -0.66 -16.61 -28.09
N ASN A 26 -0.63 -15.92 -29.23
CA ASN A 26 0.05 -14.64 -29.40
C ASN A 26 -0.74 -13.45 -28.81
N GLU A 27 -2.08 -13.50 -28.82
CA GLU A 27 -2.96 -12.47 -28.22
C GLU A 27 -2.96 -12.50 -26.68
N ARG A 28 -2.48 -13.60 -26.07
CA ARG A 28 -2.30 -13.73 -24.62
C ARG A 28 -0.93 -13.27 -24.13
N THR A 29 -0.05 -12.81 -25.01
CA THR A 29 1.27 -12.32 -24.60
C THR A 29 1.14 -11.03 -23.78
N GLU A 30 1.99 -10.89 -22.76
CA GLU A 30 1.96 -9.74 -21.84
C GLU A 30 2.28 -8.40 -22.52
N TYR A 31 2.81 -8.44 -23.75
CA TYR A 31 3.26 -7.28 -24.50
C TYR A 31 2.73 -7.28 -25.94
N ALA A 32 2.21 -6.13 -26.38
CA ALA A 32 1.49 -5.98 -27.65
C ALA A 32 2.34 -6.30 -28.90
N CYS A 33 3.66 -6.28 -28.78
CA CYS A 33 4.58 -6.56 -29.89
C CYS A 33 4.96 -8.05 -30.02
N GLY A 34 4.39 -8.96 -29.20
CA GLY A 34 4.75 -10.38 -29.19
C GLY A 34 6.16 -10.67 -28.65
N GLU A 35 6.87 -9.63 -28.19
CA GLU A 35 8.14 -9.76 -27.52
C GLU A 35 7.91 -10.37 -26.14
N LYS A 36 8.73 -11.37 -25.79
CA LYS A 36 8.73 -11.96 -24.46
C LYS A 36 9.33 -10.95 -23.50
N ALA A 37 8.49 -10.10 -22.91
CA ALA A 37 8.89 -9.24 -21.82
C ALA A 37 9.49 -10.15 -20.72
N PRO A 38 10.76 -9.95 -20.34
CA PRO A 38 11.31 -10.72 -19.25
C PRO A 38 10.55 -10.31 -17.99
N ILE A 39 9.77 -11.24 -17.43
CA ILE A 39 9.21 -11.13 -16.07
C ILE A 39 10.40 -11.24 -15.10
N GLN A 40 11.23 -10.21 -15.10
CA GLN A 40 12.32 -10.11 -14.15
C GLN A 40 11.66 -9.74 -12.83
N ARG A 41 11.81 -10.62 -11.82
CA ARG A 41 11.20 -10.46 -10.50
C ARG A 41 11.24 -8.99 -10.10
N ILE A 42 10.07 -8.44 -9.78
CA ILE A 42 9.91 -7.03 -9.43
C ILE A 42 10.96 -6.69 -8.36
N LYS A 43 12.02 -6.00 -8.77
CA LYS A 43 13.02 -5.47 -7.85
C LYS A 43 12.36 -4.27 -7.20
N ILE A 44 11.67 -4.51 -6.09
CA ILE A 44 11.10 -3.43 -5.28
C ILE A 44 12.27 -2.52 -4.91
N ASN A 45 12.21 -1.28 -5.38
CA ASN A 45 13.24 -0.30 -5.09
C ASN A 45 13.30 -0.10 -3.56
N ILE A 46 14.51 -0.01 -3.01
CA ILE A 46 14.74 0.13 -1.56
C ILE A 46 13.99 1.35 -0.99
N SER A 47 13.74 2.36 -1.84
CA SER A 47 12.99 3.57 -1.52
C SER A 47 11.50 3.31 -1.21
N LEU A 48 10.83 2.45 -1.99
CA LEU A 48 9.42 2.11 -1.80
C LEU A 48 9.23 1.31 -0.49
N TYR A 49 10.16 0.42 -0.19
CA TYR A 49 10.14 -0.34 1.05
C TYR A 49 10.26 0.57 2.28
N ARG A 50 11.19 1.52 2.27
CA ARG A 50 11.36 2.51 3.35
C ARG A 50 10.12 3.38 3.51
N TYR A 51 9.56 3.87 2.40
CA TYR A 51 8.31 4.64 2.41
C TYR A 51 7.18 3.85 3.08
N LEU A 52 7.03 2.57 2.75
CA LEU A 52 5.97 1.72 3.31
C LEU A 52 6.11 1.55 4.83
N ILE A 53 7.34 1.39 5.33
CA ILE A 53 7.59 1.31 6.78
C ILE A 53 7.21 2.64 7.46
N TYR A 54 7.66 3.78 6.92
CA TYR A 54 7.27 5.09 7.48
C TYR A 54 5.76 5.28 7.46
N PHE A 55 5.12 4.93 6.34
CA PHE A 55 3.67 5.02 6.21
C PHE A 55 2.96 4.19 7.30
N ALA A 56 3.36 2.93 7.52
CA ALA A 56 2.76 2.09 8.56
C ALA A 56 2.98 2.63 9.99
N ILE A 57 4.18 3.15 10.28
CA ILE A 57 4.49 3.79 11.57
C ILE A 57 3.57 5.00 11.79
N PHE A 58 3.54 5.93 10.83
CA PHE A 58 2.73 7.13 11.00
C PHE A 58 1.22 6.85 11.00
N ASP A 59 0.73 5.99 10.10
CA ASP A 59 -0.69 5.62 10.00
C ASP A 59 -1.21 5.00 11.30
N SER A 60 -0.49 4.03 11.86
CA SER A 60 -0.86 3.43 13.16
C SER A 60 -0.85 4.46 14.29
N SER A 61 0.11 5.39 14.29
CA SER A 61 0.19 6.43 15.32
C SER A 61 -1.00 7.39 15.28
N VAL A 62 -1.43 7.77 14.08
CA VAL A 62 -2.58 8.66 13.87
C VAL A 62 -3.87 7.99 14.32
N LEU A 63 -4.04 6.70 14.02
CA LEU A 63 -5.20 5.93 14.48
C LEU A 63 -5.25 5.86 16.02
N VAL A 64 -4.12 5.57 16.68
CA VAL A 64 -4.06 5.53 18.15
C VAL A 64 -4.40 6.89 18.77
N VAL A 65 -3.93 7.99 18.20
CA VAL A 65 -4.29 9.34 18.66
C VAL A 65 -5.77 9.65 18.40
N ALA A 66 -6.31 9.26 17.25
CA ALA A 66 -7.72 9.49 16.93
C ALA A 66 -8.66 8.72 17.87
N PHE A 67 -8.39 7.44 18.13
CA PHE A 67 -9.21 6.61 19.03
C PHE A 67 -9.07 7.03 20.49
N SER A 68 -7.89 7.48 20.92
CA SER A 68 -7.71 8.02 22.26
C SER A 68 -8.45 9.35 22.44
N ALA A 69 -8.40 10.26 21.47
CA ALA A 69 -9.19 11.50 21.49
C ALA A 69 -10.70 11.24 21.59
N LEU A 70 -11.20 10.16 20.98
CA LEU A 70 -12.60 9.77 21.04
C LEU A 70 -13.00 9.14 22.40
N SER A 71 -12.06 8.48 23.09
CA SER A 71 -12.33 7.68 24.30
C SER A 71 -12.05 8.44 25.61
N ALA A 72 -12.36 9.74 25.64
CA ALA A 72 -11.90 10.75 26.61
C ALA A 72 -11.97 10.38 28.11
N GLU A 73 -12.79 9.41 28.52
CA GLU A 73 -12.98 9.03 29.93
C GLU A 73 -12.04 7.92 30.46
N GLY A 74 -11.12 7.37 29.65
CA GLY A 74 -10.26 6.26 30.06
C GLY A 74 -8.81 6.31 29.59
N VAL A 75 -8.39 7.42 28.98
CA VAL A 75 -7.06 7.50 28.35
C VAL A 75 -6.00 7.82 29.39
N ASN A 76 -5.07 6.87 29.57
CA ASN A 76 -3.84 7.12 30.31
C ASN A 76 -2.89 7.97 29.45
N VAL A 77 -2.88 9.28 29.70
CA VAL A 77 -2.06 10.26 28.96
C VAL A 77 -0.57 9.90 28.99
N THR A 78 -0.08 9.33 30.10
CA THR A 78 1.33 8.92 30.23
C THR A 78 1.71 7.81 29.25
N LEU A 79 0.83 6.80 29.08
CA LEU A 79 1.05 5.72 28.12
C LEU A 79 0.99 6.22 26.67
N LEU A 80 0.11 7.19 26.39
CA LEU A 80 0.00 7.80 25.07
C LEU A 80 1.27 8.60 24.71
N ILE A 81 1.79 9.39 25.65
CA ILE A 81 3.06 10.12 25.47
C ILE A 81 4.22 9.15 25.24
N LEU A 82 4.29 8.07 26.04
CA LEU A 82 5.32 7.04 25.88
C LEU A 82 5.24 6.38 24.49
N TYR A 83 4.03 6.05 24.03
CA TYR A 83 3.83 5.49 22.70
C TYR A 83 4.30 6.43 21.60
N LEU A 84 3.90 7.70 21.63
CA LEU A 84 4.34 8.70 20.65
C LEU A 84 5.86 8.89 20.67
N PHE A 85 6.47 8.86 21.85
CA PHE A 85 7.92 8.94 21.99
C PHE A 85 8.63 7.74 21.34
N ILE A 86 8.15 6.52 21.57
CA ILE A 86 8.68 5.31 20.92
C ILE A 86 8.58 5.45 19.39
N MET A 87 7.44 5.91 18.87
CA MET A 87 7.25 6.11 17.43
C MET A 87 8.24 7.14 16.85
N MET A 88 8.48 8.24 17.58
CA MET A 88 9.49 9.24 17.20
C MET A 88 10.89 8.61 17.15
N VAL A 89 11.29 7.87 18.19
CA VAL A 89 12.59 7.18 18.24
C VAL A 89 12.74 6.16 17.10
N SER A 90 11.72 5.34 16.84
CA SER A 90 11.73 4.37 15.74
C SER A 90 11.91 5.06 14.38
N SER A 91 11.25 6.20 14.16
CA SER A 91 11.40 6.96 12.91
C SER A 91 12.81 7.53 12.73
N LEU A 92 13.44 8.02 13.81
CA LEU A 92 14.82 8.52 13.78
C LEU A 92 15.83 7.41 13.51
N ILE A 93 15.68 6.24 14.15
CA ILE A 93 16.55 5.08 13.92
C ILE A 93 16.45 4.63 12.46
N LEU A 94 15.24 4.62 11.89
CA LEU A 94 15.04 4.22 10.51
C LEU A 94 15.62 5.25 9.51
N LEU A 95 15.63 6.54 9.89
CA LEU A 95 16.20 7.62 9.08
C LEU A 95 17.73 7.52 9.06
N GLU A 96 18.35 7.34 10.23
CA GLU A 96 19.80 7.21 10.38
C GLU A 96 20.32 5.93 9.71
N GLY A 97 19.68 4.78 9.98
CA GLY A 97 20.02 3.51 9.34
C GLY A 97 19.83 3.53 7.82
N GLY A 98 19.01 4.47 7.33
CA GLY A 98 18.84 4.71 5.93
C GLY A 98 19.98 5.47 5.24
N LYS A 99 20.69 6.34 5.99
CA LYS A 99 21.74 7.24 5.48
C LYS A 99 23.04 6.49 5.16
N ASN A 100 23.38 5.49 5.98
CA ASN A 100 24.63 4.71 5.90
C ASN A 100 24.68 3.67 4.77
N GLN A 101 23.73 3.69 3.83
CA GLN A 101 23.70 2.76 2.67
C GLN A 101 24.18 3.43 1.38
N TYR A 102 24.54 4.72 1.43
CA TYR A 102 25.03 5.51 0.31
C TYR A 102 26.46 6.08 0.52
N GLU A 103 27.12 5.66 1.61
CA GLU A 103 28.58 5.79 1.79
C GLU A 103 29.28 4.46 1.48
#